data_AF-A0AA38G0B2-F1
#
_entry.id   AF-A0AA38G0B2-F1
#
_cell.length_a   1.000
_cell.length_b   1.000
_cell.length_c   1.000
_cell.angle_alpha   90.00
_cell.angle_beta   90.00
_cell.angle_gamma   90.00
#
_symmetry.space_group_name_H-M   'P 1'
#
loop_
_entity.id
_entity.type
_entity.pdbx_description
1 polymer ?
#
loop_
_entity_poly.entity_id
_entity_poly.type
_entity_poly.pdbx_seq_one_letter_code
_entity_poly.pdbx_strand_id
1 'polypeptide(L)'
;TLQGPAAEWFQHLPAGSITSWATLRDAFEDRYKPSEDAFALLSRITHLKKEVNETMRDFVTRFNALINRVPVAMLPTLENQKCFFVNAMSSK
;
A
#
# COMPACT_ATOMS: atom_id res chain seq x y z
N THR A 1 -7.82 20.70 6.66
CA THR A 1 -8.37 21.26 5.39
C THR A 1 -7.51 20.78 4.23
N LEU A 2 -8.03 20.73 3.00
CA LEU A 2 -7.20 20.45 1.83
C LEU A 2 -6.21 21.61 1.64
N GLN A 3 -4.97 21.30 1.26
CA GLN A 3 -3.90 22.27 1.06
C GLN A 3 -3.06 21.90 -0.16
N GLY A 4 -2.38 22.89 -0.74
CA GLY A 4 -1.47 22.68 -1.86
C GLY A 4 -2.15 21.99 -3.07
N PRO A 5 -1.51 20.99 -3.69
CA PRO A 5 -2.03 20.33 -4.90
C PRO A 5 -3.44 19.73 -4.73
N ALA A 6 -3.80 19.30 -3.52
CA ALA A 6 -5.13 18.78 -3.23
C ALA A 6 -6.22 19.86 -3.25
N ALA A 7 -5.90 21.07 -2.76
CA ALA A 7 -6.83 22.19 -2.81
C ALA A 7 -7.02 22.69 -4.24
N GLU A 8 -5.93 22.77 -5.01
CA GLU A 8 -5.96 23.14 -6.42
C GLU A 8 -6.79 22.16 -7.24
N TRP A 9 -6.56 20.85 -7.10
CA TRP A 9 -7.37 19.83 -7.77
C TRP A 9 -8.86 19.97 -7.47
N PHE A 10 -9.22 20.13 -6.20
CA PHE A 10 -10.62 20.26 -5.79
C PHE A 10 -11.30 21.48 -6.42
N GLN A 11 -10.59 22.60 -6.56
CA GLN A 11 -11.10 23.82 -7.20
C GLN A 11 -11.34 23.68 -8.71
N HIS A 12 -10.64 22.75 -9.37
CA HIS A 12 -10.78 22.48 -10.80
C HIS A 12 -11.86 21.44 -11.14
N LEU A 13 -12.54 20.88 -10.13
CA LEU A 13 -13.62 19.93 -10.37
C LEU A 13 -14.85 20.65 -10.98
N PRO A 14 -15.58 20.02 -11.92
CA PRO A 14 -16.80 20.58 -12.47
C PRO A 14 -17.83 20.89 -11.38
N ALA A 15 -18.59 21.98 -11.55
CA ALA A 15 -19.65 22.33 -10.62
C ALA A 15 -20.66 21.17 -10.48
N GLY A 16 -20.99 20.81 -9.24
CA GLY A 16 -21.91 19.72 -8.94
C GLY A 16 -21.31 18.30 -9.03
N SER A 17 -20.00 18.14 -9.33
CA SER A 17 -19.37 16.82 -9.34
C SER A 17 -19.23 16.19 -7.95
N ILE A 18 -19.10 17.01 -6.90
CA ILE A 18 -19.05 16.59 -5.51
C ILE A 18 -20.37 17.00 -4.84
N THR A 19 -21.26 16.04 -4.64
CA THR A 19 -22.60 16.26 -4.05
C THR A 19 -22.68 15.85 -2.58
N SER A 20 -21.67 15.12 -2.10
CA SER A 20 -21.58 14.64 -0.72
C SER A 20 -20.13 14.47 -0.27
N TRP A 21 -19.92 14.32 1.04
CA TRP A 21 -18.62 13.95 1.58
C TRP A 21 -18.11 12.60 1.02
N ALA A 22 -19.00 11.63 0.83
CA ALA A 22 -18.63 10.32 0.27
C ALA A 22 -18.04 10.45 -1.14
N THR A 23 -18.70 11.23 -2.01
CA THR A 23 -18.19 11.49 -3.36
C THR A 23 -16.84 12.22 -3.37
N LEU A 24 -16.61 13.13 -2.41
CA LEU A 24 -15.31 13.79 -2.26
C LEU A 24 -14.22 12.80 -1.84
N ARG A 25 -14.49 11.99 -0.82
CA ARG A 25 -13.55 10.98 -0.33
C ARG A 25 -13.15 10.03 -1.45
N ASP A 26 -14.13 9.48 -2.17
CA ASP A 26 -13.88 8.46 -3.17
C ASP A 26 -13.07 9.04 -4.36
N ALA A 27 -13.40 10.25 -4.83
CA ALA A 27 -12.63 10.93 -5.87
C ALA A 27 -11.22 11.33 -5.41
N PHE A 28 -11.07 11.71 -4.14
CA PHE A 28 -9.77 12.04 -3.56
C PHE A 28 -8.89 10.79 -3.47
N GLU A 29 -9.44 9.67 -2.99
CA GLU A 29 -8.74 8.39 -2.93
C GLU A 29 -8.34 7.93 -4.33
N ASP A 30 -9.23 7.97 -5.31
CA ASP A 30 -8.90 7.59 -6.70
C ASP A 30 -7.73 8.43 -7.27
N ARG A 31 -7.72 9.74 -7.01
CA ARG A 31 -6.72 10.65 -7.55
C ARG A 31 -5.35 10.56 -6.86
N TYR A 32 -5.33 10.37 -5.54
CA TYR A 32 -4.13 10.53 -4.71
C TYR A 32 -3.65 9.24 -4.04
N LYS A 33 -4.45 8.18 -4.03
CA LYS A 33 -3.97 6.88 -3.56
C LYS A 33 -2.93 6.38 -4.56
N PRO A 34 -1.75 5.94 -4.11
CA PRO A 34 -0.78 5.34 -5.01
C PRO A 34 -1.44 4.16 -5.74
N SER A 35 -1.47 4.21 -7.07
CA SER A 35 -1.80 3.06 -7.91
C SER A 35 -0.60 2.12 -7.93
N GLU A 36 -0.15 1.66 -6.76
CA GLU A 36 0.90 0.66 -6.74
C GLU A 36 0.30 -0.64 -7.28
N ASP A 37 0.88 -1.15 -8.36
CA ASP A 37 0.46 -2.41 -8.95
C ASP A 37 0.54 -3.52 -7.89
N ALA A 38 -0.59 -4.14 -7.61
CA ALA A 38 -0.70 -5.20 -6.63
C ALA A 38 0.22 -6.38 -6.98
N PHE A 39 0.45 -6.66 -8.27
CA PHE A 39 1.40 -7.69 -8.70
C PHE A 39 2.85 -7.30 -8.39
N ALA A 40 3.21 -6.03 -8.59
CA ALA A 40 4.52 -5.52 -8.21
C ALA A 40 4.75 -5.58 -6.68
N LEU A 41 3.73 -5.26 -5.89
CA LEU A 41 3.77 -5.42 -4.42
C LEU A 41 3.98 -6.87 -4.00
N LEU A 42 3.21 -7.81 -4.57
CA LEU A 42 3.33 -9.23 -4.29
C LEU A 42 4.71 -9.76 -4.69
N SER A 43 5.23 -9.35 -5.85
CA SER A 43 6.58 -9.68 -6.28
C SER A 43 7.64 -9.17 -5.29
N ARG A 44 7.48 -7.95 -4.77
CA ARG A 44 8.39 -7.43 -3.74
C ARG A 44 8.33 -8.23 -2.45
N ILE A 45 7.14 -8.67 -2.03
CA ILE A 45 6.96 -9.50 -0.83
C ILE A 45 7.62 -10.87 -1.00
N THR A 46 7.43 -11.52 -2.16
CA THR A 46 7.98 -12.86 -2.41
C THR A 46 9.50 -12.87 -2.54
N HIS A 47 10.08 -11.78 -3.05
CA HIS A 47 11.53 -11.60 -3.17
C HIS A 47 12.17 -10.89 -1.98
N LEU A 48 11.38 -10.49 -0.97
CA LEU A 48 11.91 -9.80 0.19
C LEU A 48 12.92 -10.69 0.91
N LYS A 49 14.07 -10.12 1.27
CA LYS A 49 15.08 -10.76 2.13
C LYS A 49 15.33 -9.90 3.35
N LYS A 50 15.64 -10.55 4.46
CA LYS A 50 16.21 -9.85 5.61
C LYS A 50 17.65 -9.48 5.29
N GLU A 51 18.00 -8.20 5.48
CA GLU A 51 19.38 -7.76 5.27
C GLU A 51 20.31 -8.28 6.38
N VAL A 52 21.60 -8.45 6.08
CA VAL A 52 22.61 -9.01 7.01
C VAL A 52 22.62 -8.25 8.35
N ASN A 53 22.58 -6.92 8.30
CA ASN A 53 22.65 -6.05 9.49
C ASN A 53 21.28 -5.54 9.97
N GLU A 54 20.18 -6.01 9.36
CA GLU A 54 18.83 -5.58 9.74
C GLU A 54 18.41 -6.29 11.04
N THR A 55 17.78 -5.56 11.96
CA THR A 55 17.22 -6.19 13.17
C THR A 55 15.93 -6.93 12.81
N MET A 56 15.54 -7.93 13.60
CA MET A 56 14.26 -8.62 13.39
C MET A 56 13.07 -7.64 13.43
N ARG A 57 13.13 -6.63 14.31
CA ARG A 57 12.07 -5.63 14.44
C ARG A 57 11.92 -4.80 13.17
N ASP A 58 13.03 -4.34 12.61
CA ASP A 58 13.04 -3.54 11.38
C ASP A 58 12.52 -4.37 10.20
N PHE A 59 12.95 -5.63 10.11
CA PHE A 59 12.47 -6.55 9.09
C PHE A 59 10.96 -6.77 9.16
N VAL A 60 10.43 -7.11 10.35
CA VAL A 60 8.98 -7.27 10.58
C VAL A 60 8.23 -6.00 10.22
N THR A 61 8.80 -4.83 10.52
CA THR A 61 8.20 -3.54 10.19
C THR A 61 8.08 -3.36 8.68
N ARG A 62 9.15 -3.65 7.92
CA ARG A 62 9.11 -3.58 6.44
C ARG A 62 8.17 -4.61 5.84
N PHE A 63 8.21 -5.86 6.32
CA PHE A 63 7.34 -6.93 5.83
C PHE A 63 5.86 -6.55 6.02
N ASN A 64 5.47 -6.13 7.22
CA ASN A 64 4.09 -5.72 7.50
C ASN A 64 3.68 -4.48 6.71
N ALA A 65 4.59 -3.52 6.51
CA ALA A 65 4.32 -2.35 5.69
C ALA A 65 4.00 -2.74 4.23
N LEU A 66 4.65 -3.77 3.68
CA LEU A 66 4.32 -4.27 2.35
C LEU A 66 2.99 -5.02 2.32
N ILE A 67 2.73 -5.91 3.29
CA ILE A 67 1.46 -6.65 3.40
C ILE A 67 0.27 -5.70 3.52
N ASN A 68 0.37 -4.65 4.33
CA ASN A 68 -0.71 -3.68 4.55
C ASN A 68 -1.02 -2.81 3.32
N ARG A 69 -0.14 -2.78 2.32
CA ARG A 69 -0.37 -2.07 1.05
C ARG A 69 -1.08 -2.93 0.02
N VAL A 70 -1.13 -4.26 0.20
CA VAL A 70 -1.83 -5.16 -0.71
C VAL A 70 -3.33 -4.94 -0.58
N PRO A 71 -4.07 -4.72 -1.69
CA PRO A 71 -5.53 -4.64 -1.66
C PRO A 71 -6.14 -5.89 -1.02
N VAL A 72 -7.21 -5.72 -0.22
CA VAL A 72 -7.87 -6.84 0.49
C VAL A 72 -8.25 -7.99 -0.45
N ALA A 73 -8.71 -7.68 -1.66
CA ALA A 73 -9.07 -8.67 -2.68
C ALA A 73 -7.89 -9.53 -3.17
N MET A 74 -6.65 -9.09 -2.95
CA MET A 74 -5.42 -9.77 -3.36
C MET A 74 -4.52 -10.12 -2.18
N LEU A 75 -5.00 -9.96 -0.94
CA LEU A 75 -4.23 -10.21 0.25
C LEU A 75 -3.88 -11.71 0.35
N PRO A 76 -2.60 -12.10 0.46
CA PRO A 76 -2.23 -13.50 0.62
C PRO A 76 -2.82 -14.07 1.91
N THR A 77 -3.14 -15.36 1.93
CA THR A 77 -3.60 -16.03 3.16
C THR A 77 -2.52 -15.97 4.25
N LEU A 78 -2.92 -16.12 5.51
CA LEU A 78 -1.95 -16.18 6.62
C LEU A 78 -0.90 -17.27 6.43
N GLU A 79 -1.26 -18.39 5.80
CA GLU A 79 -0.32 -19.46 5.48
C GLU A 79 0.71 -19.02 4.43
N ASN A 80 0.26 -18.39 3.33
CA ASN A 80 1.16 -17.83 2.33
C ASN A 80 2.07 -16.74 2.93
N GLN A 81 1.53 -15.86 3.79
CA GLN A 81 2.31 -14.83 4.47
C GLN A 81 3.40 -15.44 5.36
N LYS A 82 3.08 -16.50 6.11
CA LYS A 82 4.07 -17.25 6.92
C LYS A 82 5.17 -17.84 6.04
N CYS A 83 4.81 -18.45 4.90
CA CYS A 83 5.80 -18.99 3.96
C CYS A 83 6.72 -17.89 3.41
N PHE A 84 6.18 -16.72 3.04
CA PHE A 84 6.99 -15.59 2.59
C PHE A 84 7.95 -15.10 3.67
N PHE A 85 7.47 -14.98 4.92
CA PHE A 85 8.28 -14.58 6.05
C PHE A 85 9.45 -15.56 6.28
N VAL A 86 9.17 -16.87 6.31
CA VAL A 86 10.22 -17.90 6.48
C VAL A 86 11.23 -17.84 5.32
N ASN A 87 10.76 -17.77 4.07
CA ASN A 87 11.64 -17.68 2.90
C ASN A 87 12.53 -16.43 2.88
N ALA A 88 12.04 -15.31 3.41
CA ALA A 88 12.79 -14.08 3.54
C ALA A 88 13.91 -14.17 4.58
N MET A 89 13.72 -15.01 5.59
CA MET A 89 14.67 -15.27 6.68
C MET A 89 15.70 -16.36 6.36
N SER A 90 15.38 -17.31 5.48
CA SER A 90 16.22 -18.50 5.21
C SER A 90 17.38 -18.30 4.23
N SER A 91 17.68 -17.08 3.77
CA SER A 91 18.76 -16.88 2.80
C SER A 91 20.12 -16.83 3.49
N LYS A 92 21.05 -17.65 2.98
CA LYS A 92 22.48 -17.69 3.34
C LYS A 92 23.19 -16.39 3.04
#